data_AF-A0A1Y1RUX8-F1
#
_entry.id   AF-A0A1Y1RUX8-F1
#
_cell.length_a   1.000
_cell.length_b   1.000
_cell.length_c   1.000
_cell.angle_alpha   90.00
_cell.angle_beta   90.00
_cell.angle_gamma   90.00
#
_symmetry.space_group_name_H-M   'P 1'
#
loop_
_entity.id
_entity.type
_entity.pdbx_description
1 polymer ?
#
loop_
_entity_poly.entity_id
_entity_poly.type
_entity_poly.pdbx_seq_one_letter_code
_entity_poly.pdbx_strand_id
1 'polypeptide(L)'
;MELNTLQMMESYRPLNTPKAPKAGDQQALKEACKEFETILLEQMLNSMRKTINKSGLMQGGMAEDIFEDMLYEKYARKMSDSANLGLADMLYRQLSQKHTLPI
;
A
#
# COMPACT_ATOMS: atom_id res chain seq x y z
N MET A 1 6.65 1.75 -36.71
CA MET A 1 5.91 1.91 -35.44
C MET A 1 5.60 0.58 -34.74
N GLU A 2 6.17 -0.56 -35.18
CA GLU A 2 5.79 -1.91 -34.70
C GLU A 2 6.85 -2.56 -33.77
N LEU A 3 8.06 -2.01 -33.67
CA LEU A 3 9.18 -2.66 -32.96
C LEU A 3 9.23 -2.34 -31.46
N ASN A 4 8.59 -1.26 -31.01
CA ASN A 4 8.61 -0.83 -29.61
C ASN A 4 7.58 -1.57 -28.72
N THR A 5 6.55 -2.13 -29.35
CA THR A 5 5.45 -2.81 -28.65
C THR A 5 5.84 -4.21 -28.18
N LEU A 6 6.65 -4.93 -28.95
CA LEU A 6 7.11 -6.28 -28.59
C LEU A 6 8.11 -6.27 -27.42
N GLN A 7 8.97 -5.25 -27.36
CA GLN A 7 9.95 -5.10 -26.27
C GLN A 7 9.29 -4.75 -24.92
N MET A 8 8.15 -4.04 -24.95
CA MET A 8 7.32 -3.78 -23.78
C MET A 8 6.71 -5.07 -23.21
N MET A 9 6.31 -6.01 -24.06
CA MET A 9 5.70 -7.28 -23.64
C MET A 9 6.68 -8.24 -22.97
N GLU A 10 7.95 -8.24 -23.39
CA GLU A 10 8.99 -9.13 -22.81
C GLU A 10 9.43 -8.69 -21.41
N SER A 11 9.33 -7.38 -21.12
CA SER A 11 9.57 -6.80 -19.79
C SER A 11 8.38 -6.91 -18.83
N TYR A 12 7.21 -7.34 -19.32
CA TYR A 12 6.01 -7.51 -18.51
C TYR A 12 6.14 -8.75 -17.62
N ARG A 13 6.67 -8.54 -16.42
CA ARG A 13 6.57 -9.52 -15.33
C ARG A 13 5.17 -9.36 -14.74
N PRO A 14 4.25 -10.33 -14.92
CA PRO A 14 2.93 -10.22 -14.32
C PRO A 14 3.13 -10.07 -12.81
N LEU A 15 2.53 -9.03 -12.25
CA LEU A 15 2.42 -8.90 -10.80
C LEU A 15 1.87 -10.24 -10.31
N ASN A 16 2.56 -10.86 -9.35
CA ASN A 16 2.03 -12.01 -8.64
C ASN A 16 0.83 -11.51 -7.84
N THR A 17 -0.31 -11.39 -8.50
CA THR A 17 -1.56 -10.99 -7.88
C THR A 17 -1.98 -12.15 -6.99
N PRO A 18 -2.16 -11.92 -5.69
CA PRO A 18 -2.71 -12.94 -4.81
C PRO A 18 -3.98 -13.47 -5.47
N LYS A 19 -4.01 -14.78 -5.71
CA LYS A 19 -5.14 -15.46 -6.37
C LYS A 19 -6.39 -15.12 -5.57
N ALA A 20 -7.38 -14.50 -6.22
CA ALA A 20 -8.60 -14.06 -5.57
C ALA A 20 -9.15 -15.21 -4.70
N PRO A 21 -9.43 -14.97 -3.40
CA PRO A 21 -9.90 -16.01 -2.51
C PRO A 21 -11.18 -16.63 -3.08
N LYS A 22 -11.24 -17.97 -3.08
CA LYS A 22 -12.43 -18.69 -3.54
C LYS A 22 -13.62 -18.29 -2.66
N ALA A 23 -14.81 -18.20 -3.25
CA ALA A 23 -16.06 -17.97 -2.55
C ALA A 23 -16.15 -18.89 -1.31
N GLY A 24 -15.99 -18.33 -0.12
CA GLY A 24 -15.98 -19.07 1.15
C GLY A 24 -14.90 -18.63 2.15
N ASP A 25 -13.79 -18.05 1.68
CA ASP A 25 -12.71 -17.64 2.59
C ASP A 25 -12.83 -16.18 3.03
N GLN A 26 -13.82 -15.93 3.90
CA GLN A 26 -14.05 -14.62 4.52
C GLN A 26 -12.81 -14.12 5.28
N GLN A 27 -12.01 -15.04 5.82
CA GLN A 27 -10.78 -14.71 6.54
C GLN A 27 -9.71 -14.19 5.57
N ALA A 28 -9.47 -14.88 4.45
CA ALA A 28 -8.55 -14.40 3.43
C ALA A 28 -8.97 -13.06 2.81
N LEU A 29 -10.28 -12.83 2.61
CA LEU A 29 -10.77 -11.53 2.13
C LEU A 29 -10.48 -10.42 3.15
N LYS A 30 -10.71 -10.69 4.45
CA LYS A 30 -10.44 -9.73 5.53
C LYS A 30 -8.95 -9.40 5.65
N GLU A 31 -8.09 -10.42 5.54
CA GLU A 31 -6.64 -10.25 5.56
C GLU A 31 -6.17 -9.41 4.38
N ALA A 32 -6.64 -9.71 3.16
CA ALA A 32 -6.31 -8.91 1.97
C ALA A 32 -6.78 -7.44 2.09
N CYS A 33 -7.96 -7.19 2.65
CA CYS A 33 -8.43 -5.82 2.90
C CYS A 33 -7.54 -5.08 3.90
N LYS A 34 -7.05 -5.77 4.94
CA LYS A 34 -6.13 -5.20 5.93
C LYS A 34 -4.77 -4.89 5.32
N GLU A 35 -4.22 -5.80 4.52
CA GLU A 35 -2.95 -5.57 3.81
C GLU A 35 -3.06 -4.36 2.85
N PHE A 36 -4.19 -4.22 2.16
CA PHE A 36 -4.43 -3.07 1.29
C PHE A 36 -4.48 -1.75 2.07
N GLU A 37 -5.15 -1.72 3.23
CA GLU A 37 -5.16 -0.54 4.11
C GLU A 37 -3.75 -0.15 4.57
N THR A 38 -2.91 -1.13 4.92
CA THR A 38 -1.50 -0.89 5.25
C THR A 38 -0.73 -0.23 4.10
N ILE A 39 -0.86 -0.74 2.88
CA ILE A 39 -0.20 -0.15 1.69
C ILE A 39 -0.66 1.30 1.49
N LEU A 40 -1.97 1.55 1.61
CA LEU A 40 -2.54 2.88 1.41
C LEU A 40 -2.06 3.87 2.49
N LEU A 41 -1.98 3.43 3.74
CA LEU A 41 -1.42 4.21 4.84
C LEU A 41 0.05 4.57 4.58
N GLU A 42 0.85 3.62 4.09
CA GLU A 42 2.23 3.87 3.70
C GLU A 42 2.34 4.95 2.62
N GLN A 43 1.51 4.86 1.57
CA GLN A 43 1.46 5.88 0.51
C GLN A 43 1.04 7.25 1.04
N MET A 44 0.10 7.31 1.99
CA MET A 44 -0.32 8.55 2.64
C MET A 44 0.82 9.16 3.47
N LEU A 45 1.51 8.36 4.29
CA LEU A 45 2.65 8.80 5.09
C LEU A 45 3.80 9.31 4.20
N ASN A 46 4.13 8.57 3.14
CA ASN A 46 5.14 8.97 2.16
C ASN A 46 4.76 10.29 1.46
N SER A 47 3.47 10.49 1.16
CA SER A 47 2.98 11.74 0.57
C SER A 47 3.08 12.91 1.54
N MET A 48 2.71 12.71 2.82
CA MET A 48 2.86 13.73 3.86
C MET A 48 4.33 14.08 4.13
N ARG A 49 5.25 13.10 4.08
CA ARG A 49 6.69 13.36 4.20
C ARG A 49 7.18 14.29 3.08
N LYS A 50 6.72 14.08 1.84
CA LYS A 50 7.13 14.89 0.68
C LYS A 50 6.66 16.35 0.75
N THR A 51 5.65 16.68 1.56
CA THR A 51 5.19 18.07 1.72
C THR A 51 6.00 18.86 2.76
N ILE A 52 6.82 18.18 3.56
CA ILE A 52 7.71 18.83 4.52
C ILE A 52 8.90 19.39 3.73
N ASN A 53 8.86 20.69 3.45
CA ASN A 53 10.02 21.39 2.90
C ASN A 53 11.16 21.36 3.92
N LYS A 54 12.30 20.78 3.56
CA LYS A 54 13.53 20.91 4.37
C LYS A 54 14.00 22.36 4.32
N SER A 55 13.58 23.19 5.28
CA SER A 55 13.97 24.60 5.35
C SER A 55 14.65 24.92 6.69
N GLY A 56 15.97 25.13 6.66
CA GLY A 56 16.77 25.67 7.77
C GLY A 56 18.17 25.06 7.91
N LEU A 57 19.11 25.89 8.39
CA LEU A 57 20.51 25.74 8.86
C LEU A 57 21.29 24.40 8.86
N MET A 58 20.64 23.23 8.84
CA MET A 58 21.27 21.94 8.61
C MET A 58 21.05 21.60 7.13
N GLN A 59 22.08 21.76 6.30
CA GLN A 59 22.02 21.23 4.94
C GLN A 59 22.01 19.70 5.06
N GLY A 60 20.81 19.13 4.88
CA GLY A 60 20.51 17.70 4.87
C GLY A 60 21.64 16.87 4.29
N GLY A 61 22.44 16.30 5.20
CA GLY A 61 23.52 15.40 4.86
C GLY A 61 22.99 13.98 4.74
N MET A 62 23.76 13.13 4.05
CA MET A 62 23.42 11.71 3.84
C MET A 62 23.12 10.96 5.15
N ALA A 63 23.76 11.33 6.26
CA ALA A 63 23.51 10.74 7.58
C ALA A 63 22.16 11.16 8.18
N GLU A 64 21.72 12.39 7.92
CA GLU A 64 20.41 12.89 8.36
C GLU A 64 19.29 12.21 7.57
N ASP A 65 19.46 12.06 6.25
CA ASP A 65 18.50 11.34 5.41
C ASP A 65 18.35 9.87 5.84
N ILE A 66 19.44 9.18 6.14
CA ILE A 66 19.42 7.79 6.63
C ILE A 66 18.71 7.70 8.00
N PHE A 67 18.97 8.65 8.90
CA PHE A 67 18.34 8.67 10.22
C PHE A 67 16.84 8.99 10.12
N GLU A 68 16.46 9.94 9.28
CA GLU A 68 15.06 10.25 8.98
C GLU A 68 14.36 9.04 8.36
N ASP A 69 14.96 8.36 7.38
CA ASP A 69 14.40 7.16 6.77
C ASP A 69 14.10 6.09 7.83
N MET A 70 15.07 5.82 8.71
CA MET A 70 14.90 4.87 9.80
C MET A 70 13.80 5.32 10.78
N LEU A 71 13.74 6.61 11.11
CA LEU A 71 12.74 7.18 12.01
C LEU A 71 11.33 7.05 11.41
N TYR A 72 11.17 7.42 10.13
CA TYR A 72 9.91 7.31 9.42
C TYR A 72 9.49 5.86 9.23
N GLU A 73 10.41 4.92 9.01
CA GLU A 73 10.10 3.48 8.98
C GLU A 73 9.51 3.00 10.32
N LYS A 74 10.10 3.42 11.45
CA LYS A 74 9.59 3.09 12.79
C LYS A 74 8.22 3.72 13.07
N TYR A 75 8.01 4.96 12.64
CA TYR A 75 6.72 5.63 12.76
C TYR A 75 5.66 4.96 11.90
N ALA A 76 5.97 4.65 10.64
CA ALA A 76 5.05 3.95 9.75
C ALA A 76 4.65 2.57 10.30
N ARG A 77 5.60 1.81 10.83
CA ARG A 77 5.31 0.51 11.47
C ARG A 77 4.41 0.66 12.70
N LYS A 78 4.75 1.56 13.62
CA LYS A 78 3.96 1.82 14.84
C LYS A 78 2.56 2.39 14.53
N MET A 79 2.47 3.25 13.51
CA MET A 79 1.20 3.76 13.03
C MET A 79 0.39 2.65 12.37
N SER A 80 0.98 1.78 11.53
CA SER A 80 0.24 0.65 10.93
C SER A 80 -0.36 -0.31 11.97
N ASP A 81 0.27 -0.46 13.13
CA ASP A 81 -0.27 -1.31 14.20
C ASP A 81 -1.46 -0.67 14.94
N SER A 82 -1.64 0.66 14.84
CA SER A 82 -2.61 1.43 15.64
C SER A 82 -3.62 2.24 14.81
N ALA A 83 -3.27 2.57 13.57
CA ALA A 83 -4.07 3.33 12.62
C ALA A 83 -5.11 2.39 12.00
N ASN A 84 -6.08 1.97 12.81
CA ASN A 84 -7.28 1.33 12.31
C ASN A 84 -8.16 2.41 11.65
N LEU A 85 -7.82 2.80 10.42
CA LEU A 85 -8.51 3.85 9.66
C LEU A 85 -9.94 3.43 9.27
N GLY A 86 -10.26 2.14 9.38
CA GLY A 86 -11.58 1.57 9.09
C GLY A 86 -11.84 1.36 7.60
N LEU A 87 -10.85 1.63 6.74
CA LEU A 87 -10.94 1.43 5.30
C LEU A 87 -10.98 -0.06 4.96
N ALA A 88 -10.22 -0.88 5.69
CA ALA A 88 -10.26 -2.33 5.53
C ALA A 88 -11.68 -2.88 5.80
N ASP A 89 -12.33 -2.41 6.86
CA ASP A 89 -13.70 -2.82 7.21
C ASP A 89 -14.72 -2.33 6.17
N MET A 90 -14.56 -1.11 5.65
CA MET A 90 -15.41 -0.58 4.59
C MET A 90 -15.27 -1.40 3.30
N LEU A 91 -14.04 -1.69 2.88
CA LEU A 91 -13.73 -2.52 1.72
C LEU A 91 -14.28 -3.94 1.91
N TYR A 92 -14.07 -4.55 3.07
CA TYR A 92 -14.59 -5.86 3.39
C TYR A 92 -16.12 -5.90 3.27
N ARG A 93 -16.83 -4.92 3.83
CA ARG A 93 -18.30 -4.82 3.72
C ARG A 93 -18.76 -4.71 2.27
N GLN A 94 -18.10 -3.88 1.46
CA GLN A 94 -18.44 -3.71 0.05
C GLN A 94 -18.20 -4.99 -0.77
N LEU A 95 -17.07 -5.66 -0.55
CA LEU A 95 -16.66 -6.84 -1.32
C LEU A 95 -17.42 -8.10 -0.89
N SER A 96 -17.71 -8.26 0.41
CA SER A 96 -18.52 -9.36 0.93
C SER A 96 -19.98 -9.29 0.46
N GLN A 97 -20.58 -8.08 0.42
CA GLN A 97 -21.95 -7.88 -0.07
C GLN A 97 -22.09 -8.13 -1.58
N LYS A 98 -21.07 -7.82 -2.37
CA LYS A 98 -21.09 -8.05 -3.83
C LYS A 98 -21.02 -9.53 -4.20
N HIS A 99 -20.61 -10.40 -3.28
CA HIS A 99 -20.53 -11.84 -3.47
C HIS A 99 -21.84 -12.58 -3.11
N THR A 100 -22.80 -11.93 -2.45
CA THR A 100 -24.06 -12.56 -2.00
C THR A 100 -25.26 -12.22 -2.87
N LEU A 101 -25.09 -11.90 -4.16
CA LEU A 101 -26.22 -11.81 -5.07
C LEU A 101 -26.88 -13.21 -5.19
N PRO A 102 -28.14 -13.39 -4.76
CA PRO A 102 -28.87 -14.61 -5.05
C PRO A 102 -29.16 -14.62 -6.55
N ILE A 103 -28.60 -15.60 -7.24
CA ILE A 103 -29.16 -16.14 -8.49
C ILE A 103 -30.12 -17.26 -8.13
#